data_AF-A0A4R0Q302-F1
#
_entry.id   AF-A0A4R0Q302-F1
#
_cell.length_a   1.000
_cell.length_b   1.000
_cell.length_c   1.000
_cell.angle_alpha   90.00
_cell.angle_beta   90.00
_cell.angle_gamma   90.00
#
_symmetry.space_group_name_H-M   'P 1'
#
loop_
_entity.id
_entity.type
_entity.pdbx_description
1 polymer ?
#
loop_
_entity_poly.entity_id
_entity_poly.type
_entity_poly.pdbx_seq_one_letter_code
_entity_poly.pdbx_strand_id
1 'polypeptide(L)'
;MKLITSIVWLLFFSLTQVFSQARLPNKLLWEQIKNSNLVNVKNKKTLIETKKNTAFVFLSPECPLCKNYTPVLNALAKQYPEVKIIGIVPGKSYTIDEINLFAKSYDALFDIYLDKNKSLTNTLKAKVTPEVILVDQKGNIRYRGLIDNWQAKLGVKRKVITEHYLDDAIKDINISNYKFTQTIPVGCLINDL
;
A
#
# COMPACT_ATOMS: atom_id res chain seq x y z
N MET A 1 -34.38 21.52 -62.00
CA MET A 1 -34.68 21.57 -60.55
C MET A 1 -35.30 20.23 -60.15
N LYS A 2 -34.82 19.62 -59.05
CA LYS A 2 -34.97 18.20 -58.59
C LYS A 2 -33.89 17.27 -59.18
N LEU A 3 -32.76 17.05 -58.48
CA LEU A 3 -32.55 16.12 -57.35
C LEU A 3 -33.15 14.73 -57.60
N ILE A 4 -32.31 13.71 -57.73
CA ILE A 4 -32.25 12.53 -56.84
C ILE A 4 -30.90 11.81 -57.09
N THR A 5 -30.17 11.70 -56.00
CA THR A 5 -28.88 11.04 -55.79
C THR A 5 -29.04 9.52 -55.83
N SER A 6 -28.23 8.81 -56.62
CA SER A 6 -28.05 7.35 -56.46
C SER A 6 -26.68 7.05 -55.87
N ILE A 7 -26.78 6.64 -54.61
CA ILE A 7 -25.78 6.21 -53.64
C ILE A 7 -24.73 5.26 -54.27
N VAL A 8 -23.52 5.76 -54.48
CA VAL A 8 -22.34 4.90 -54.66
C VAL A 8 -21.85 4.52 -53.28
N TRP A 9 -21.98 3.23 -52.97
CA TRP A 9 -21.54 2.55 -51.76
C TRP A 9 -20.01 2.71 -51.61
N LEU A 10 -19.58 3.78 -50.95
CA LEU A 10 -18.23 3.88 -50.41
C LEU A 10 -18.13 2.85 -49.29
N LEU A 11 -17.54 1.70 -49.61
CA LEU A 11 -16.95 0.76 -48.67
C LEU A 11 -15.86 1.49 -47.88
N PHE A 12 -16.26 2.29 -46.90
CA PHE A 12 -15.43 2.69 -45.79
C PHE A 12 -15.19 1.42 -44.96
N PHE A 13 -14.18 0.66 -45.36
CA PHE A 13 -13.59 -0.38 -44.55
C PHE A 13 -12.96 0.33 -43.33
N SER A 14 -13.79 0.64 -42.34
CA SER A 14 -13.35 1.13 -41.05
C SER A 14 -12.59 -0.02 -40.38
N LEU A 15 -11.29 -0.08 -40.65
CA LEU A 15 -10.33 -0.72 -39.76
C LEU A 15 -10.41 0.03 -38.43
N THR A 16 -11.40 -0.34 -37.62
CA THR A 16 -11.32 -0.16 -36.18
C THR A 16 -10.18 -1.07 -35.75
N GLN A 17 -8.97 -0.52 -35.74
CA GLN A 17 -7.91 -0.98 -34.87
C GLN A 17 -8.48 -0.84 -33.46
N VAL A 18 -9.20 -1.86 -33.02
CA VAL A 18 -9.47 -2.11 -31.61
C VAL A 18 -8.09 -2.35 -31.02
N PHE A 19 -7.42 -1.26 -30.63
CA PHE A 19 -6.32 -1.31 -29.70
C PHE A 19 -6.92 -1.86 -28.41
N SER A 20 -6.98 -3.18 -28.31
CA SER A 20 -7.08 -3.87 -27.04
C SER A 20 -5.89 -3.36 -26.23
N GLN A 21 -6.14 -2.41 -25.33
CA GLN A 21 -5.18 -2.01 -24.31
C GLN A 21 -4.68 -3.29 -23.65
N ALA A 22 -3.46 -3.68 -23.99
CA ALA A 22 -2.80 -4.82 -23.40
C ALA A 22 -2.86 -4.63 -21.87
N ARG A 23 -3.40 -5.62 -21.16
CA ARG A 23 -3.35 -5.68 -19.69
C ARG A 23 -1.88 -5.67 -19.25
N LEU A 24 -1.32 -4.50 -19.02
CA LEU A 24 -0.06 -4.34 -18.29
C LEU A 24 -0.18 -3.26 -17.21
N PRO A 25 -0.82 -3.53 -16.06
CA PRO A 25 -0.66 -2.66 -14.89
C PRO A 25 0.15 -3.31 -13.75
N ASN A 26 0.06 -4.63 -13.54
CA ASN A 26 0.42 -5.21 -12.23
C ASN A 26 1.87 -5.72 -12.12
N LYS A 27 2.44 -6.26 -13.20
CA LYS A 27 3.87 -6.64 -13.24
C LYS A 27 4.77 -5.40 -13.12
N LEU A 28 4.30 -4.24 -13.57
CA LEU A 28 5.03 -2.98 -13.47
C LEU A 28 5.16 -2.50 -12.02
N LEU A 29 4.14 -2.72 -11.18
CA LEU A 29 4.16 -2.25 -9.80
C LEU A 29 5.30 -2.89 -8.99
N TRP A 30 5.48 -4.22 -9.10
CA TRP A 30 6.57 -4.89 -8.39
C TRP A 30 7.96 -4.45 -8.87
N GLU A 31 8.12 -4.13 -10.16
CA GLU A 31 9.37 -3.55 -10.66
C GLU A 31 9.60 -2.13 -10.12
N GLN A 32 8.55 -1.30 -10.01
CA GLN A 32 8.64 0.02 -9.40
C GLN A 32 8.99 -0.05 -7.91
N ILE A 33 8.38 -0.99 -7.17
CA ILE A 33 8.70 -1.25 -5.76
C ILE A 33 10.16 -1.70 -5.61
N LYS A 34 10.63 -2.61 -6.48
CA LYS A 34 12.01 -3.10 -6.45
C LYS A 34 13.04 -2.00 -6.71
N ASN A 35 12.70 -1.06 -7.59
CA ASN A 35 13.55 0.08 -7.94
C ASN A 35 13.42 1.25 -6.95
N SER A 36 12.60 1.13 -5.91
CA SER A 36 12.49 2.14 -4.86
C SER A 36 13.77 2.17 -4.03
N ASN A 37 14.27 3.38 -3.75
CA ASN A 37 15.49 3.60 -2.99
C ASN A 37 15.20 3.54 -1.49
N LEU A 38 15.19 2.31 -0.98
CA LEU A 38 14.89 2.01 0.42
C LEU A 38 16.13 1.52 1.14
N VAL A 39 16.18 1.70 2.45
CA VAL A 39 17.25 1.16 3.31
C VAL A 39 16.62 0.47 4.51
N ASN A 40 16.77 -0.85 4.62
CA ASN A 40 16.38 -1.59 5.82
C ASN A 40 17.23 -1.10 7.00
N VAL A 41 16.58 -0.74 8.10
CA VAL A 41 17.27 -0.08 9.22
C VAL A 41 18.14 -1.03 10.05
N LYS A 42 17.85 -2.34 10.04
CA LYS A 42 18.60 -3.36 10.79
C LYS A 42 19.83 -3.84 10.05
N ASN A 43 19.71 -4.13 8.76
CA ASN A 43 20.77 -4.80 7.97
C ASN A 43 21.25 -4.00 6.75
N LYS A 44 20.76 -2.77 6.55
CA LYS A 44 21.09 -1.87 5.44
C LYS A 44 20.81 -2.44 4.04
N LYS A 45 20.05 -3.54 3.92
CA LYS A 45 19.59 -4.10 2.64
C LYS A 45 18.66 -3.11 1.95
N THR A 46 18.86 -2.91 0.65
CA THR A 46 18.08 -1.92 -0.12
C THR A 46 16.92 -2.52 -0.91
N LEU A 47 16.85 -3.85 -0.98
CA LEU A 47 15.87 -4.57 -1.80
C LEU A 47 14.77 -5.19 -0.94
N ILE A 48 13.52 -5.06 -1.41
CA ILE A 48 12.37 -5.81 -0.92
C ILE A 48 12.19 -7.07 -1.77
N GLU A 49 11.91 -8.20 -1.12
CA GLU A 49 11.56 -9.43 -1.83
C GLU A 49 10.11 -9.38 -2.34
N THR A 50 9.93 -9.58 -3.64
CA THR A 50 8.68 -9.30 -4.37
C THR A 50 7.79 -10.53 -4.59
N LYS A 51 8.15 -11.71 -4.06
CA LYS A 51 7.44 -12.98 -4.33
C LYS A 51 6.37 -13.35 -3.28
N LYS A 52 6.06 -12.46 -2.34
CA LYS A 52 5.04 -12.69 -1.31
C LYS A 52 4.02 -11.55 -1.31
N ASN A 53 2.80 -11.88 -0.91
CA ASN A 53 1.81 -10.86 -0.54
C ASN A 53 2.44 -9.97 0.53
N THR A 54 2.32 -8.65 0.38
CA THR A 54 3.02 -7.71 1.25
C THR A 54 2.10 -6.56 1.67
N ALA A 55 1.94 -6.37 2.98
CA ALA A 55 1.34 -5.20 3.57
C ALA A 55 2.45 -4.17 3.86
N PHE A 56 2.47 -3.10 3.06
CA PHE A 56 3.31 -1.93 3.33
C PHE A 56 2.59 -1.04 4.32
N VAL A 57 3.19 -0.81 5.48
CA VAL A 57 2.64 0.05 6.53
C VAL A 57 3.49 1.30 6.62
N PHE A 58 2.93 2.45 6.26
CA PHE A 58 3.60 3.73 6.35
C PHE A 58 3.53 4.24 7.78
N LEU A 59 4.68 4.50 8.39
CA LEU A 59 4.82 4.77 9.81
C LEU A 59 5.60 6.06 10.07
N SER A 60 5.33 6.69 11.21
CA SER A 60 6.18 7.71 11.81
C SER A 60 6.59 7.22 13.21
N PRO A 61 7.91 7.12 13.52
CA PRO A 61 8.42 6.71 14.82
C PRO A 61 7.84 7.44 16.03
N GLU A 62 7.47 8.72 15.90
CA GLU A 62 6.92 9.50 17.01
C GLU A 62 5.40 9.41 17.13
N CYS A 63 4.72 9.04 16.04
CA CYS A 63 3.26 8.99 15.96
C CYS A 63 2.67 8.00 16.98
N PRO A 64 1.84 8.47 17.94
CA PRO A 64 1.21 7.60 18.94
C PRO A 64 0.35 6.49 18.33
N LEU A 65 -0.27 6.73 17.18
CA LEU A 65 -1.06 5.70 16.48
C LEU A 65 -0.15 4.58 15.99
N CYS A 66 0.97 4.93 15.34
CA CYS A 66 1.95 3.94 14.85
C CYS A 66 2.48 3.07 15.99
N LYS A 67 2.85 3.69 17.12
CA LYS A 67 3.30 3.02 18.34
C LYS A 67 2.28 2.00 18.87
N ASN A 68 1.01 2.40 18.97
CA ASN A 68 -0.07 1.55 19.47
C ASN A 68 -0.44 0.41 18.50
N TYR A 69 -0.25 0.61 17.20
CA TYR A 69 -0.52 -0.44 16.21
C TYR A 69 0.62 -1.43 16.02
N THR A 70 1.86 -1.15 16.46
CA THR A 70 2.97 -2.12 16.39
C THR A 70 2.62 -3.50 16.95
N PRO A 71 2.04 -3.66 18.16
CA PRO A 71 1.64 -4.98 18.66
C PRO A 71 0.53 -5.65 17.83
N VAL A 72 -0.40 -4.88 17.26
CA VAL A 72 -1.45 -5.41 16.36
C VAL A 72 -0.83 -5.94 15.07
N LEU A 73 0.10 -5.19 14.47
CA LEU A 73 0.85 -5.60 13.29
C LEU A 73 1.73 -6.82 13.58
N ASN A 74 2.33 -6.91 14.76
CA ASN A 74 3.07 -8.10 15.20
C ASN A 74 2.16 -9.33 15.28
N ALA A 75 0.94 -9.19 15.82
CA ALA A 75 -0.02 -10.27 15.88
C ALA A 75 -0.41 -10.74 14.47
N LEU A 76 -0.69 -9.82 13.56
CA LEU A 76 -0.99 -10.14 12.16
C LEU A 76 0.19 -10.81 11.44
N ALA A 77 1.43 -10.35 11.66
CA ALA A 77 2.62 -10.96 11.08
C ALA A 77 2.82 -12.41 11.57
N LYS A 78 2.47 -12.71 12.83
CA LYS A 78 2.49 -14.08 13.37
C LYS A 78 1.35 -14.93 12.84
N GLN A 79 0.16 -14.34 12.70
CA GLN A 79 -1.05 -15.02 12.23
C GLN A 79 -0.96 -15.39 10.75
N TYR A 80 -0.31 -14.56 9.92
CA TYR A 80 -0.20 -14.73 8.47
C TYR A 80 1.26 -14.76 8.00
N PRO A 81 2.04 -15.81 8.30
CA PRO A 81 3.45 -15.91 7.92
C PRO A 81 3.70 -15.91 6.40
N GLU A 82 2.67 -16.21 5.61
CA GLU A 82 2.68 -16.11 4.15
C GLU A 82 2.59 -14.67 3.62
N VAL A 83 2.10 -13.72 4.45
CA VAL A 83 2.03 -12.30 4.13
C VAL A 83 3.16 -11.56 4.84
N LYS A 84 3.99 -10.85 4.08
CA LYS A 84 5.00 -9.97 4.66
C LYS A 84 4.35 -8.68 5.16
N ILE A 85 4.61 -8.33 6.41
CA ILE A 85 4.37 -6.97 6.90
C ILE A 85 5.69 -6.23 6.85
N ILE A 86 5.71 -5.05 6.23
CA ILE A 86 6.89 -4.20 6.12
C ILE A 86 6.52 -2.78 6.53
N GLY A 87 7.27 -2.23 7.49
CA GLY A 87 7.16 -0.82 7.88
C GLY A 87 7.96 0.07 6.93
N ILE A 88 7.38 1.18 6.50
CA ILE A 88 8.03 2.20 5.67
C ILE A 88 8.00 3.53 6.43
N VAL A 89 9.17 4.10 6.72
CA VAL A 89 9.30 5.44 7.29
C VAL A 89 9.64 6.41 6.16
N PRO A 90 8.71 7.29 5.75
CA PRO A 90 8.90 8.17 4.60
C PRO A 90 9.69 9.44 4.96
N GLY A 91 10.55 9.88 4.04
CA GLY A 91 11.24 11.17 4.13
C GLY A 91 12.51 11.15 4.98
N LYS A 92 12.94 12.34 5.42
CA LYS A 92 14.24 12.56 6.07
C LYS A 92 14.14 12.97 7.54
N SER A 93 12.93 13.04 8.08
CA SER A 93 12.66 13.52 9.45
C SER A 93 13.25 12.63 10.53
N TYR A 94 13.56 11.36 10.21
CA TYR A 94 14.11 10.40 11.15
C TYR A 94 15.39 9.77 10.60
N THR A 95 16.38 9.66 11.47
CA THR A 95 17.61 8.91 11.26
C THR A 95 17.36 7.40 11.37
N ILE A 96 18.30 6.60 10.85
CA ILE A 96 18.23 5.13 10.97
C ILE A 96 18.23 4.71 12.46
N ASP A 97 18.97 5.41 13.32
CA ASP A 97 19.06 5.09 14.74
C ASP A 97 17.75 5.37 15.49
N GLU A 98 17.06 6.46 15.18
CA GLU A 98 15.72 6.74 15.74
C GLU A 98 14.70 5.70 15.31
N ILE A 99 14.75 5.25 14.05
CA ILE A 99 13.86 4.20 13.55
C ILE A 99 14.19 2.85 14.21
N ASN A 100 15.47 2.53 14.41
CA ASN A 100 15.90 1.34 15.15
C ASN A 100 15.47 1.40 16.61
N LEU A 101 15.55 2.57 17.25
CA LEU A 101 15.08 2.78 18.60
C LEU A 101 13.58 2.54 18.68
N PHE A 102 12.78 3.07 17.75
CA PHE A 102 11.35 2.76 17.64
C PHE A 102 11.09 1.26 17.49
N ALA A 103 11.78 0.60 16.55
CA ALA A 103 11.61 -0.83 16.31
C ALA A 103 11.90 -1.65 17.57
N LYS A 104 12.94 -1.29 18.33
CA LYS A 104 13.31 -1.95 19.59
C LYS A 104 12.33 -1.64 20.73
N SER A 105 11.90 -0.38 20.86
CA SER A 105 11.07 0.08 21.98
C SER A 105 9.65 -0.50 21.93
N TYR A 106 9.18 -0.85 20.74
CA TYR A 106 7.85 -1.41 20.52
C TYR A 106 7.88 -2.86 20.01
N ASP A 107 9.04 -3.53 20.15
CA ASP A 107 9.24 -4.93 19.76
C ASP A 107 8.74 -5.26 18.34
N ALA A 108 9.02 -4.38 17.37
CA ALA A 108 8.59 -4.58 15.99
C ALA A 108 9.26 -5.83 15.39
N LEU A 109 8.44 -6.84 15.11
CA LEU A 109 8.87 -8.13 14.56
C LEU A 109 9.03 -8.10 13.04
N PHE A 110 8.50 -7.08 12.40
CA PHE A 110 8.61 -6.85 10.96
C PHE A 110 9.84 -6.00 10.62
N ASP A 111 10.27 -6.11 9.36
CA ASP A 111 11.31 -5.25 8.81
C ASP A 111 10.80 -3.82 8.63
N ILE A 112 11.64 -2.84 8.94
CA ILE A 112 11.37 -1.43 8.72
C ILE A 112 12.40 -0.86 7.76
N TYR A 113 11.93 -0.11 6.78
CA TYR A 113 12.76 0.55 5.78
C TYR A 113 12.59 2.06 5.87
N LEU A 114 13.69 2.78 5.74
CA LEU A 114 13.71 4.21 5.50
C LEU A 114 13.53 4.46 3.99
N ASP A 115 12.46 5.18 3.62
CA ASP A 115 12.21 5.67 2.26
C ASP A 115 12.60 7.14 2.16
N LYS A 116 13.92 7.38 2.16
CA LYS A 116 14.52 8.71 2.33
C LYS A 116 14.02 9.74 1.30
N ASN A 117 13.76 9.29 0.08
CA ASN A 117 13.32 10.12 -1.05
C ASN A 117 11.84 9.90 -1.40
N LYS A 118 11.08 9.21 -0.54
CA LYS A 118 9.65 8.90 -0.74
C LYS A 118 9.36 8.20 -2.06
N SER A 119 10.32 7.41 -2.55
CA SER A 119 10.22 6.70 -3.83
C SER A 119 9.09 5.66 -3.81
N LEU A 120 9.02 4.85 -2.75
CA LEU A 120 7.96 3.87 -2.56
C LEU A 120 6.67 4.55 -2.13
N THR A 121 6.75 5.55 -1.25
CA THR A 121 5.60 6.37 -0.83
C THR A 121 4.86 6.96 -2.03
N ASN A 122 5.59 7.52 -2.99
CA ASN A 122 5.01 8.10 -4.21
C ASN A 122 4.48 7.02 -5.15
N THR A 123 5.24 5.93 -5.34
CA THR A 123 4.82 4.77 -6.16
C THR A 123 3.49 4.21 -5.67
N LEU A 124 3.37 4.02 -4.36
CA LEU A 124 2.17 3.52 -3.72
C LEU A 124 1.20 4.63 -3.33
N LYS A 125 1.45 5.90 -3.65
CA LYS A 125 0.57 7.04 -3.33
C LYS A 125 0.07 7.06 -1.87
N ALA A 126 0.93 6.70 -0.92
CA ALA A 126 0.60 6.79 0.50
C ALA A 126 0.51 8.25 0.93
N LYS A 127 -0.43 8.57 1.81
CA LYS A 127 -0.84 9.93 2.15
C LYS A 127 -0.66 10.27 3.62
N VAL A 128 -0.86 9.30 4.52
CA VAL A 128 -0.85 9.55 5.97
C VAL A 128 -0.09 8.48 6.74
N THR A 129 0.19 8.75 8.02
CA THR A 129 0.72 7.76 8.97
C THR A 129 -0.20 7.60 10.19
N PRO A 130 -0.60 6.37 10.56
CA PRO A 130 -0.37 5.11 9.84
C PRO A 130 -1.30 4.95 8.63
N GLU A 131 -0.81 4.32 7.56
CA GLU A 131 -1.61 3.86 6.42
C GLU A 131 -1.07 2.51 5.94
N VAL A 132 -1.97 1.58 5.62
CA VAL A 132 -1.61 0.27 5.07
C VAL A 132 -1.93 0.22 3.58
N ILE A 133 -1.06 -0.41 2.81
CA ILE A 133 -1.28 -0.76 1.41
C ILE A 133 -0.89 -2.22 1.23
N LEU A 134 -1.88 -3.08 0.99
CA LEU A 134 -1.71 -4.51 0.77
C LEU A 134 -1.58 -4.79 -0.72
N VAL A 135 -0.46 -5.39 -1.12
CA VAL A 135 -0.16 -5.77 -2.50
C VAL A 135 -0.04 -7.29 -2.59
N ASP A 136 -0.76 -7.91 -3.52
CA ASP A 136 -0.65 -9.36 -3.74
C ASP A 136 0.59 -9.74 -4.57
N GLN A 137 0.89 -11.03 -4.62
CA GLN A 137 2.01 -11.58 -5.41
C GLN A 137 1.98 -11.21 -6.90
N LYS A 138 0.80 -10.88 -7.45
CA LYS A 138 0.65 -10.48 -8.86
C LYS A 138 0.88 -8.99 -9.07
N GLY A 139 1.02 -8.22 -7.99
CA GLY A 139 1.23 -6.77 -8.02
C GLY A 139 -0.07 -5.98 -8.03
N ASN A 140 -1.20 -6.59 -7.64
CA ASN A 140 -2.45 -5.86 -7.45
C ASN A 140 -2.48 -5.24 -6.06
N ILE A 141 -2.89 -3.98 -5.96
CA ILE A 141 -3.29 -3.41 -4.67
C ILE A 141 -4.63 -4.01 -4.27
N ARG A 142 -4.64 -4.80 -3.20
CA ARG A 142 -5.83 -5.49 -2.68
C ARG A 142 -6.53 -4.71 -1.60
N TYR A 143 -5.79 -3.91 -0.83
CA TYR A 143 -6.38 -3.07 0.19
C TYR A 143 -5.55 -1.81 0.43
N ARG A 144 -6.23 -0.73 0.82
CA ARG A 144 -5.62 0.50 1.32
C ARG A 144 -6.40 1.08 2.49
N GLY A 145 -5.69 1.52 3.53
CA GLY A 145 -6.24 2.48 4.49
C GLY A 145 -5.90 2.11 5.93
N LEU A 146 -6.93 2.09 6.78
CA LEU A 146 -6.87 1.79 8.21
C LEU A 146 -6.42 0.34 8.49
N ILE A 147 -5.84 0.12 9.66
CA ILE A 147 -5.54 -1.23 10.16
C ILE A 147 -6.82 -1.86 10.72
N ASP A 148 -7.53 -1.11 11.56
CA ASP A 148 -8.82 -1.43 12.15
C ASP A 148 -9.61 -0.13 12.44
N ASN A 149 -10.75 -0.24 13.13
CA ASN A 149 -11.53 0.92 13.53
C ASN A 149 -11.29 1.42 14.97
N TRP A 150 -10.19 1.06 15.64
CA TRP A 150 -9.87 1.52 16.98
C TRP A 150 -9.83 3.06 17.06
N GLN A 151 -9.16 3.71 16.11
CA GLN A 151 -9.09 5.16 16.01
C GLN A 151 -10.22 5.68 15.11
N ALA A 152 -11.26 6.30 15.68
CA ALA A 152 -12.41 6.79 14.92
C ALA A 152 -12.11 8.08 14.12
N LYS A 153 -11.36 8.98 14.76
CA LYS A 153 -10.77 10.20 14.19
C LYS A 153 -9.61 10.63 15.09
N LEU A 154 -8.76 11.56 14.68
CA LEU A 154 -7.64 12.02 15.51
C LEU A 154 -8.11 12.41 16.92
N GLY A 155 -7.44 11.86 17.94
CA GLY A 155 -7.78 12.08 19.35
C GLY A 155 -8.97 11.28 19.90
N VAL A 156 -9.78 10.61 19.06
CA VAL A 156 -10.98 9.88 19.51
C VAL A 156 -10.85 8.38 19.23
N LYS A 157 -10.82 7.60 20.32
CA LYS A 157 -10.65 6.14 20.30
C LYS A 157 -11.96 5.43 20.64
N ARG A 158 -12.21 4.28 20.02
CA ARG A 158 -13.29 3.36 20.42
C ARG A 158 -12.82 2.50 21.59
N LYS A 159 -13.76 2.13 22.47
CA LYS A 159 -13.52 1.17 23.56
C LYS A 159 -13.38 -0.26 23.03
N VAL A 160 -14.13 -0.57 21.97
CA VAL A 160 -14.19 -1.89 21.34
C VAL A 160 -13.90 -1.72 19.85
N ILE A 161 -13.02 -2.57 19.33
CA ILE A 161 -12.73 -2.69 17.90
C ILE A 161 -13.79 -3.61 17.31
N THR A 162 -14.48 -3.18 16.26
CA THR A 162 -15.57 -3.95 15.63
C THR A 162 -15.31 -4.25 14.15
N GLU A 163 -14.29 -3.62 13.56
CA GLU A 163 -13.90 -3.87 12.17
C GLU A 163 -12.37 -3.99 12.13
N HIS A 164 -11.87 -5.09 11.57
CA HIS A 164 -10.45 -5.43 11.49
C HIS A 164 -10.01 -5.40 10.03
N TYR A 165 -10.01 -4.22 9.41
CA TYR A 165 -9.91 -4.06 7.96
C TYR A 165 -8.70 -4.74 7.33
N LEU A 166 -7.51 -4.64 7.93
CA LEU A 166 -6.31 -5.31 7.40
C LEU A 166 -6.38 -6.83 7.56
N ASP A 167 -6.89 -7.31 8.69
CA ASP A 167 -7.06 -8.75 8.94
C ASP A 167 -8.03 -9.36 7.91
N ASP A 168 -9.19 -8.73 7.72
CA ASP A 168 -10.19 -9.14 6.73
C ASP A 168 -9.61 -9.10 5.30
N ALA A 169 -8.87 -8.04 4.95
CA ALA A 169 -8.22 -7.93 3.65
C ALA A 169 -7.14 -9.00 3.39
N ILE A 170 -6.42 -9.42 4.43
CA ILE A 170 -5.44 -10.52 4.33
C ILE A 170 -6.15 -11.86 4.16
N LYS A 171 -7.20 -12.14 4.95
CA LYS A 171 -8.01 -13.37 4.81
C LYS A 171 -8.58 -13.52 3.40
N ASP A 172 -9.07 -12.41 2.84
CA ASP A 172 -9.72 -12.39 1.54
C ASP A 172 -8.74 -12.14 0.37
N ILE A 173 -7.42 -12.15 0.61
CA ILE A 173 -6.45 -11.73 -0.41
C ILE A 173 -6.43 -12.62 -1.65
N ASN A 174 -6.99 -13.83 -1.61
CA ASN A 174 -7.11 -14.69 -2.80
C ASN A 174 -8.55 -14.76 -3.36
N ILE A 175 -9.50 -14.07 -2.73
CA ILE A 175 -10.91 -14.05 -3.11
C ILE A 175 -11.16 -12.86 -4.04
N SER A 176 -11.96 -13.04 -5.09
CA SER A 176 -12.24 -12.00 -6.09
C SER A 176 -13.23 -10.93 -5.62
N ASN A 177 -14.09 -11.24 -4.64
CA ASN A 177 -15.12 -10.35 -4.11
C ASN A 177 -14.89 -10.09 -2.60
N TYR A 178 -13.87 -9.30 -2.29
CA TYR A 178 -13.42 -9.02 -0.93
C TYR A 178 -14.16 -7.81 -0.33
N LYS A 179 -14.51 -7.89 0.96
CA LYS A 179 -15.39 -6.92 1.65
C LYS A 179 -14.81 -5.49 1.68
N PHE A 180 -13.50 -5.38 1.90
CA PHE A 180 -12.83 -4.10 2.07
C PHE A 180 -11.71 -3.91 1.05
N THR A 181 -11.90 -2.96 0.13
CA THR A 181 -10.87 -2.56 -0.85
C THR A 181 -10.15 -1.29 -0.43
N GLN A 182 -10.86 -0.39 0.26
CA GLN A 182 -10.33 0.88 0.69
C GLN A 182 -11.09 1.41 1.92
N THR A 183 -10.37 2.05 2.83
CA THR A 183 -10.93 2.91 3.89
C THR A 183 -10.25 4.28 3.86
N ILE A 184 -10.85 5.28 4.53
CA ILE A 184 -10.22 6.59 4.70
C ILE A 184 -9.27 6.50 5.90
N PRO A 185 -7.94 6.59 5.69
CA PRO A 185 -7.00 6.46 6.79
C PRO A 185 -7.05 7.69 7.71
N VAL A 186 -6.79 7.47 9.00
CA VAL A 186 -6.78 8.51 10.04
C VAL A 186 -5.36 8.64 10.55
N GLY A 187 -4.74 9.79 10.31
CA GLY A 187 -3.34 10.02 10.65
C GLY A 187 -2.84 11.40 10.26
N CYS A 188 -1.58 11.66 10.57
CA CYS A 188 -0.89 12.87 10.11
C CYS A 188 -0.47 12.69 8.65
N LEU A 189 -0.52 13.77 7.85
CA LEU A 189 -0.08 13.74 6.46
C LEU A 189 1.40 13.40 6.36
N ILE A 190 1.75 12.61 5.33
CA ILE A 190 3.14 12.44 4.91
C ILE A 190 3.52 13.69 4.11
N ASN A 191 4.25 14.62 4.72
CA ASN A 191 4.70 15.86 4.09
C ASN A 191 6.24 15.98 4.08
N ASP A 192 6.78 16.79 3.18
CA ASP A 192 8.22 17.03 2.95
C ASP A 192 8.69 18.36 3.56
N LEU A 193 8.06 18.86 4.63
CA LEU A 193 8.62 20.06 5.26
C LEU A 193 10.06 19.81 5.71
#